data_AF-A0AAV2B2Z0-F1
#
_entry.id   AF-A0AAV2B2Z0-F1
#
_cell.length_a   1.000
_cell.length_b   1.000
_cell.length_c   1.000
_cell.angle_alpha   90.00
_cell.angle_beta   90.00
_cell.angle_gamma   90.00
#
_symmetry.space_group_name_H-M   'P 1'
#
loop_
_entity.id
_entity.type
_entity.pdbx_description
1 polymer ?
#
loop_
_entity_poly.entity_id
_entity_poly.type
_entity_poly.pdbx_seq_one_letter_code
_entity_poly.pdbx_strand_id
1 'polypeptide(L)'
;MDNQVDSCGAYPWQATIPSLTFNLADDSENECPKSTRLKLPKIPLPIFDGKYEEWNKFENHFRNLIANNDDISENEKLYYLRSSLTGVAKEVETEEDTFESLFKALKERFQNKKLIINAHVNTVINYEKIQYASAKDIRYLLDSTRKNLRALKVLEFERNKLSDVILLNILLPKLDRESRKIFESSLETSDVPKLDSFLDFLEKRSMVIKSLRGDQGVKVAKNVALPPWKCKSFLANSRSLPRPQEENVIYAKGTTGW
;
A
#
# COMPACT_ATOMS: atom_id res chain seq x y z
N MET A 1 31.87 -53.02 39.18
CA MET A 1 32.24 -52.73 40.57
C MET A 1 32.18 -51.21 40.78
N ASP A 2 30.95 -50.71 40.69
CA ASP A 2 30.21 -50.01 41.74
C ASP A 2 30.72 -48.70 42.35
N ASN A 3 29.70 -47.93 42.77
CA ASN A 3 29.70 -46.68 43.53
C ASN A 3 30.10 -45.41 42.75
N GLN A 4 29.18 -44.48 42.46
CA GLN A 4 28.23 -43.73 43.33
C GLN A 4 28.94 -42.49 43.91
N VAL A 5 29.02 -41.42 43.11
CA VAL A 5 28.06 -40.28 43.07
C VAL A 5 28.34 -39.29 44.18
N ASP A 6 28.59 -38.04 43.79
CA ASP A 6 28.55 -36.89 44.68
C ASP A 6 27.74 -35.74 44.08
N SER A 7 27.32 -34.82 44.95
CA SER A 7 26.14 -33.95 44.80
C SER A 7 26.25 -32.84 43.74
N CYS A 8 25.14 -32.60 43.04
CA CYS A 8 24.64 -31.23 42.77
C CYS A 8 23.11 -31.24 42.69
N GLY A 9 22.46 -30.29 43.38
CA GLY A 9 21.01 -30.29 43.60
C GLY A 9 20.20 -29.50 42.55
N ALA A 10 18.93 -29.87 42.40
CA ALA A 10 17.94 -29.12 41.65
C ALA A 10 16.62 -29.06 42.42
N TYR A 11 16.18 -27.85 42.79
CA TYR A 11 14.81 -27.55 43.17
C TYR A 11 14.11 -26.88 41.99
N PRO A 12 12.93 -27.37 41.57
CA PRO A 12 11.83 -26.44 41.39
C PRO A 12 10.46 -27.02 41.75
N TRP A 13 9.83 -26.43 42.78
CA TRP A 13 8.39 -26.17 42.93
C TRP A 13 7.41 -26.91 41.99
N GLN A 14 7.22 -28.22 42.20
CA GLN A 14 6.03 -28.92 41.70
C GLN A 14 4.89 -28.79 42.71
N ALA A 15 4.02 -27.81 42.51
CA ALA A 15 2.76 -27.68 43.25
C ALA A 15 1.66 -28.48 42.56
N THR A 16 1.06 -29.44 43.27
CA THR A 16 0.03 -30.34 42.74
C THR A 16 -1.29 -29.61 42.50
N ILE A 17 -1.85 -29.72 41.29
CA ILE A 17 -3.21 -29.23 40.98
C ILE A 17 -4.23 -30.27 41.49
N PRO A 18 -5.26 -29.88 42.26
CA PRO A 18 -6.30 -30.81 42.72
C PRO A 18 -7.17 -31.32 41.55
N SER A 19 -7.38 -32.63 41.48
CA SER A 19 -8.26 -33.26 40.50
C SER A 19 -9.74 -32.97 40.80
N LEU A 20 -10.37 -32.10 40.02
CA LEU A 20 -11.82 -31.91 40.05
C LEU A 20 -12.51 -33.00 39.22
N THR A 21 -13.18 -33.94 39.89
CA THR A 21 -14.05 -34.94 39.26
C THR A 21 -15.33 -34.29 38.75
N PHE A 22 -15.47 -34.14 37.43
CA PHE A 22 -16.70 -33.66 36.81
C PHE A 22 -17.67 -34.83 36.60
N ASN A 23 -18.79 -34.83 37.33
CA ASN A 23 -19.81 -35.86 37.17
C ASN A 23 -20.61 -35.62 35.88
N LEU A 24 -20.73 -36.66 35.05
CA LEU A 24 -21.65 -36.66 33.92
C LEU A 24 -23.06 -36.95 34.45
N ALA A 25 -23.94 -35.96 34.36
CA ALA A 25 -25.38 -36.14 34.33
C ALA A 25 -25.87 -35.77 32.93
N ASP A 26 -26.72 -36.60 32.35
CA ASP A 26 -27.28 -36.43 31.02
C ASP A 26 -28.56 -35.59 31.09
N ASP A 27 -28.71 -34.63 30.18
CA ASP A 27 -30.02 -34.06 29.83
C ASP A 27 -29.93 -33.33 28.49
N SER A 28 -30.91 -33.53 27.61
CA SER A 28 -30.81 -33.15 26.20
C SER A 28 -31.66 -31.93 25.84
N GLU A 29 -31.05 -30.77 25.56
CA GLU A 29 -31.75 -29.71 24.81
C GLU A 29 -30.87 -28.83 23.89
N ASN A 30 -30.73 -29.30 22.66
CA ASN A 30 -30.78 -28.53 21.40
C ASN A 30 -30.49 -27.01 21.40
N GLU A 31 -29.21 -26.61 21.30
CA GLU A 31 -28.79 -25.63 20.28
C GLU A 31 -27.34 -25.89 19.84
N CYS A 32 -27.13 -26.14 18.54
CA CYS A 32 -25.80 -25.98 17.96
C CYS A 32 -25.42 -24.49 18.03
N PRO A 33 -24.29 -24.11 18.67
CA PRO A 33 -23.87 -22.71 18.74
C PRO A 33 -23.61 -22.23 17.30
N LYS A 34 -24.53 -21.39 16.80
CA LYS A 34 -24.49 -20.86 15.44
C LYS A 34 -23.23 -20.01 15.30
N SER A 35 -22.15 -20.62 14.78
CA SER A 35 -20.88 -19.94 14.56
C SER A 35 -21.13 -18.69 13.74
N THR A 36 -21.10 -17.53 14.41
CA THR A 36 -21.20 -16.22 13.79
C THR A 36 -19.88 -15.94 13.09
N ARG A 37 -19.65 -16.67 11.98
CA ARG A 37 -18.56 -16.43 11.03
C ARG A 37 -18.64 -14.95 10.68
N LEU A 38 -17.65 -14.18 11.13
CA LEU A 38 -17.56 -12.76 10.83
C LEU A 38 -17.66 -12.60 9.32
N LYS A 39 -18.65 -11.83 8.84
CA LYS A 39 -18.91 -11.67 7.41
C LYS A 39 -17.82 -10.78 6.80
N LEU A 40 -16.68 -11.41 6.52
CA LEU A 40 -15.57 -10.81 5.79
C LEU A 40 -16.06 -10.29 4.43
N PRO A 41 -15.47 -9.21 3.90
CA PRO A 41 -15.71 -8.79 2.53
C PRO A 41 -15.49 -9.95 1.55
N LYS A 42 -16.38 -10.09 0.55
CA LYS A 42 -16.18 -11.08 -0.52
C LYS A 42 -14.86 -10.80 -1.23
N ILE A 43 -14.01 -11.82 -1.37
CA ILE A 43 -12.77 -11.71 -2.14
C ILE A 43 -13.16 -11.48 -3.61
N PRO A 44 -12.65 -10.42 -4.28
CA PRO A 44 -12.96 -10.17 -5.69
C PRO A 44 -12.27 -11.21 -6.57
N LEU A 45 -12.93 -11.59 -7.67
CA LEU A 45 -12.32 -12.42 -8.71
C LEU A 45 -11.07 -11.71 -9.27
N PRO A 46 -9.98 -12.44 -9.53
CA PRO A 46 -8.81 -11.86 -10.17
C PRO A 46 -9.12 -11.53 -11.63
N ILE A 47 -8.58 -10.42 -12.12
CA ILE A 47 -8.66 -10.02 -13.54
C ILE A 47 -7.26 -10.17 -14.16
N PHE A 48 -7.21 -10.65 -15.39
CA PHE A 48 -5.97 -10.81 -16.16
C PHE A 48 -6.12 -10.23 -17.57
N ASP A 49 -5.10 -9.51 -18.03
CA ASP A 49 -5.12 -8.75 -19.29
C ASP A 49 -4.10 -9.24 -20.35
N GLY A 50 -3.24 -10.18 -19.97
CA GLY A 50 -2.16 -10.73 -20.79
C GLY A 50 -0.74 -10.37 -20.33
N LYS A 51 -0.58 -9.56 -19.27
CA LYS A 51 0.74 -9.22 -18.71
C LYS A 51 1.49 -10.42 -18.14
N TYR A 52 2.58 -10.84 -18.80
CA TYR A 52 3.44 -11.95 -18.34
C TYR A 52 3.89 -11.79 -16.88
N GLU A 53 4.24 -10.58 -16.45
CA GLU A 53 4.67 -10.24 -15.09
C GLU A 53 3.56 -10.36 -14.03
N GLU A 54 2.30 -10.54 -14.44
CA GLU A 54 1.14 -10.77 -13.56
C GLU A 54 0.59 -12.21 -13.67
N TRP A 55 1.03 -13.04 -14.64
CA TRP A 55 0.53 -14.41 -14.83
C TRP A 55 0.58 -15.26 -13.56
N ASN A 56 1.75 -15.37 -12.92
CA ASN A 56 1.93 -16.20 -11.72
C ASN A 56 1.02 -15.77 -10.55
N LYS A 57 0.68 -14.48 -10.48
CA LYS A 57 -0.25 -13.92 -9.48
C LYS A 57 -1.69 -14.27 -9.85
N PHE A 58 -2.05 -14.17 -11.13
CA PHE A 58 -3.37 -14.60 -11.63
C PHE A 58 -3.61 -16.09 -11.42
N GLU A 59 -2.70 -16.96 -11.89
CA GLU A 59 -2.86 -18.41 -11.83
C GLU A 59 -3.05 -18.89 -10.39
N ASN A 60 -2.19 -18.43 -9.47
CA ASN A 60 -2.28 -18.80 -8.06
C ASN A 60 -3.57 -18.29 -7.39
N HIS A 61 -3.99 -17.04 -7.67
CA HIS A 61 -5.20 -16.49 -7.06
C HIS A 61 -6.48 -17.13 -7.62
N PHE A 62 -6.54 -17.38 -8.94
CA PHE A 62 -7.67 -18.05 -9.57
C PHE A 62 -7.79 -19.52 -9.12
N ARG A 63 -6.66 -20.24 -9.01
CA ARG A 63 -6.65 -21.61 -8.48
C ARG A 63 -7.20 -21.69 -7.07
N ASN A 64 -6.73 -20.82 -6.18
CA ASN A 64 -7.10 -20.83 -4.76
C ASN A 64 -8.56 -20.40 -4.49
N LEU A 65 -9.20 -19.68 -5.41
CA LEU A 65 -10.62 -19.28 -5.28
C LEU A 65 -11.59 -20.19 -6.03
N ILE A 66 -11.21 -20.64 -7.23
CA ILE A 66 -12.14 -21.24 -8.21
C ILE A 66 -11.69 -22.64 -8.61
N ALA A 67 -10.47 -22.84 -9.12
CA ALA A 67 -10.10 -24.13 -9.72
C ALA A 67 -10.03 -25.26 -8.68
N ASN A 68 -9.45 -24.99 -7.51
CA ASN A 68 -9.27 -25.92 -6.40
C ASN A 68 -10.50 -25.98 -5.46
N ASN A 69 -11.64 -25.40 -5.86
CA ASN A 69 -12.87 -25.45 -5.07
C ASN A 69 -13.80 -26.52 -5.65
N ASP A 70 -14.18 -27.50 -4.85
CA ASP A 70 -15.01 -28.63 -5.25
C ASP A 70 -16.52 -28.31 -5.18
N ASP A 71 -16.91 -27.22 -4.49
CA ASP A 71 -18.30 -26.71 -4.45
C ASP A 71 -18.75 -26.06 -5.77
N ILE A 72 -17.84 -25.88 -6.75
CA ILE A 72 -18.07 -25.15 -8.00
C ILE A 72 -18.02 -26.12 -9.19
N SER A 73 -19.02 -26.10 -10.06
CA SER A 73 -19.07 -26.96 -11.25
C SER A 73 -18.09 -26.55 -12.36
N GLU A 74 -17.73 -27.49 -13.24
CA GLU A 74 -16.87 -27.26 -14.42
C GLU A 74 -17.32 -26.03 -15.26
N ASN A 75 -18.64 -25.91 -15.48
CA ASN A 75 -19.25 -24.83 -16.24
C ASN A 75 -19.14 -23.48 -15.54
N GLU A 76 -19.26 -23.45 -14.21
CA GLU A 76 -19.04 -22.23 -13.42
C GLU A 76 -17.55 -21.86 -13.38
N LYS A 77 -16.64 -22.84 -13.26
CA LYS A 77 -15.18 -22.61 -13.36
C LYS A 77 -14.82 -21.97 -14.71
N LEU A 78 -15.40 -22.45 -15.81
CA LEU A 78 -15.28 -21.85 -17.14
C LEU A 78 -15.88 -20.44 -17.21
N TYR A 79 -17.10 -20.23 -16.69
CA TYR A 79 -17.76 -18.92 -16.70
C TYR A 79 -16.96 -17.87 -15.91
N TYR A 80 -16.46 -18.22 -14.72
CA TYR A 80 -15.59 -17.36 -13.93
C TYR A 80 -14.25 -17.13 -14.61
N LEU A 81 -13.68 -18.14 -15.30
CA LEU A 81 -12.45 -17.97 -16.09
C LEU A 81 -12.65 -16.95 -17.22
N ARG A 82 -13.64 -17.14 -18.11
CA ARG A 82 -13.97 -16.19 -19.19
C ARG A 82 -14.27 -14.78 -18.66
N SER A 83 -14.95 -14.68 -17.51
CA SER A 83 -15.24 -13.41 -16.82
C SER A 83 -14.00 -12.73 -16.23
N SER A 84 -12.93 -13.49 -15.96
CA SER A 84 -11.65 -12.99 -15.46
C SER A 84 -10.69 -12.55 -16.57
N LEU A 85 -10.93 -12.92 -17.83
CA LEU A 85 -10.07 -12.56 -18.96
C LEU A 85 -10.44 -11.21 -19.58
N THR A 86 -9.43 -10.42 -19.88
CA THR A 86 -9.51 -9.13 -20.56
C THR A 86 -8.35 -8.96 -21.54
N GLY A 87 -8.42 -7.96 -22.42
CA GLY A 87 -7.31 -7.62 -23.33
C GLY A 87 -6.77 -8.82 -24.12
N VAL A 88 -5.44 -8.93 -24.17
CA VAL A 88 -4.70 -9.95 -24.93
C VAL A 88 -4.89 -11.35 -24.35
N ALA A 89 -5.24 -11.47 -23.06
CA ALA A 89 -5.60 -12.76 -22.46
C ALA A 89 -6.95 -13.28 -22.94
N LYS A 90 -7.89 -12.38 -23.29
CA LYS A 90 -9.21 -12.77 -23.80
C LYS A 90 -9.15 -13.31 -25.22
N GLU A 91 -8.18 -12.88 -26.03
CA GLU A 91 -7.88 -13.44 -27.36
C GLU A 91 -7.46 -14.93 -27.36
N VAL A 92 -7.41 -15.60 -26.21
CA VAL A 92 -7.17 -17.04 -26.09
C VAL A 92 -8.47 -17.84 -26.09
N GLU A 93 -9.61 -17.23 -25.73
CA GLU A 93 -10.87 -17.97 -25.61
C GLU A 93 -11.52 -18.27 -26.96
N THR A 94 -12.01 -19.49 -27.11
CA THR A 94 -12.90 -19.91 -28.20
C THR A 94 -14.27 -20.26 -27.62
N GLU A 95 -15.30 -20.38 -28.47
CA GLU A 95 -16.66 -20.70 -28.02
C GLU A 95 -16.78 -22.14 -27.50
N GLU A 96 -16.08 -23.08 -28.16
CA GLU A 96 -16.09 -24.53 -27.89
C GLU A 96 -15.24 -24.96 -26.67
N ASP A 97 -14.49 -24.03 -26.05
CA ASP A 97 -13.61 -24.33 -24.91
C ASP A 97 -14.33 -24.91 -23.68
N THR A 98 -13.70 -25.90 -23.05
CA THR A 98 -13.97 -26.32 -21.66
C THR A 98 -13.12 -25.51 -20.68
N PHE A 99 -13.36 -25.65 -19.37
CA PHE A 99 -12.48 -25.03 -18.37
C PHE A 99 -11.03 -25.55 -18.50
N GLU A 100 -10.84 -26.87 -18.66
CA GLU A 100 -9.50 -27.44 -18.83
C GLU A 100 -8.81 -26.96 -20.11
N SER A 101 -9.48 -26.93 -21.27
CA SER A 101 -8.84 -26.52 -22.53
C SER A 101 -8.42 -25.05 -22.51
N LEU A 102 -9.29 -24.15 -22.05
CA LEU A 102 -8.98 -22.72 -21.94
C LEU A 102 -7.87 -22.47 -20.90
N PHE A 103 -7.95 -23.11 -19.73
CA PHE A 103 -6.94 -22.95 -18.68
C PHE A 103 -5.59 -23.59 -19.05
N LYS A 104 -5.57 -24.56 -19.97
CA LYS A 104 -4.35 -25.09 -20.60
C LYS A 104 -3.80 -24.13 -21.66
N ALA A 105 -4.61 -23.65 -22.59
CA ALA A 105 -4.20 -22.70 -23.63
C ALA A 105 -3.62 -21.40 -23.05
N LEU A 106 -4.21 -20.91 -21.96
CA LEU A 106 -3.67 -19.77 -21.20
C LEU A 106 -2.28 -20.05 -20.62
N LYS A 107 -2.04 -21.24 -20.04
CA LYS A 107 -0.69 -21.62 -19.56
C LYS A 107 0.31 -21.71 -20.71
N GLU A 108 -0.07 -22.32 -21.82
CA GLU A 108 0.81 -22.49 -22.99
C GLU A 108 1.20 -21.12 -23.59
N ARG A 109 0.30 -20.13 -23.61
CA ARG A 109 0.61 -18.75 -24.06
C ARG A 109 1.36 -17.90 -23.02
N PHE A 110 1.06 -18.03 -21.71
CA PHE A 110 1.50 -17.09 -20.68
C PHE A 110 2.46 -17.64 -19.60
N GLN A 111 2.48 -18.94 -19.32
CA GLN A 111 3.37 -19.57 -18.32
C GLN A 111 4.82 -19.74 -18.82
N ASN A 112 5.20 -19.01 -19.86
CA ASN A 112 6.55 -19.04 -20.44
C ASN A 112 7.55 -18.30 -19.54
N LYS A 113 8.28 -19.06 -18.70
CA LYS A 113 9.28 -18.52 -17.74
C LYS A 113 10.18 -17.44 -18.35
N LYS A 114 10.69 -17.64 -19.58
CA LYS A 114 11.57 -16.68 -20.28
C LYS A 114 10.88 -15.33 -20.51
N LEU A 115 9.62 -15.34 -20.93
CA LEU A 115 8.85 -14.11 -21.17
C LEU A 115 8.50 -13.40 -19.86
N ILE A 116 8.17 -14.15 -18.80
CA ILE A 116 7.91 -13.60 -17.46
C ILE A 116 9.18 -12.92 -16.89
N ILE A 117 10.34 -13.58 -16.95
CA ILE A 117 11.64 -13.02 -16.54
C ILE A 117 11.95 -11.76 -17.35
N ASN A 118 11.82 -11.83 -18.68
CA ASN A 118 12.06 -10.69 -19.56
C ASN A 118 11.13 -9.52 -19.25
N ALA A 119 9.85 -9.75 -18.92
CA ALA A 119 8.91 -8.70 -18.55
C ALA A 119 9.33 -7.98 -17.25
N HIS A 120 9.70 -8.74 -16.20
CA HIS A 120 10.22 -8.16 -14.96
C HIS A 120 11.52 -7.37 -15.16
N VAL A 121 12.46 -7.90 -15.94
CA VAL A 121 13.73 -7.24 -16.25
C VAL A 121 13.50 -5.96 -17.09
N ASN A 122 12.71 -6.05 -18.16
CA ASN A 122 12.38 -4.90 -19.01
C ASN A 122 11.64 -3.81 -18.24
N THR A 123 10.78 -4.15 -17.28
CA THR A 123 10.08 -3.16 -16.43
C THR A 123 11.05 -2.33 -15.58
N VAL A 124 12.20 -2.90 -15.18
CA VAL A 124 13.25 -2.19 -14.44
C VAL A 124 14.18 -1.42 -15.38
N ILE A 125 14.62 -2.05 -16.48
CA ILE A 125 15.58 -1.43 -17.42
C ILE A 125 14.94 -0.28 -18.21
N ASN A 126 13.70 -0.46 -18.68
CA ASN A 126 13.01 0.51 -19.54
C ASN A 126 12.14 1.50 -18.75
N TYR A 127 12.25 1.54 -17.43
CA TYR A 127 11.58 2.53 -16.58
C TYR A 127 11.87 3.97 -17.08
N GLU A 128 10.86 4.84 -17.06
CA GLU A 128 10.97 6.19 -17.61
C GLU A 128 11.83 7.12 -16.74
N LYS A 129 12.57 8.06 -17.35
CA LYS A 129 13.35 9.04 -16.60
C LYS A 129 12.44 10.08 -15.93
N ILE A 130 12.49 10.14 -14.60
CA ILE A 130 11.90 11.19 -13.77
C ILE A 130 12.55 12.53 -14.15
N GLN A 131 11.75 13.47 -14.67
CA GLN A 131 12.27 14.77 -15.13
C GLN A 131 12.39 15.81 -14.00
N TYR A 132 11.53 15.74 -12.98
CA TYR A 132 11.41 16.72 -11.90
C TYR A 132 11.30 16.04 -10.53
N ALA A 133 11.79 16.69 -9.46
CA ALA A 133 11.77 16.15 -8.10
C ALA A 133 10.33 15.92 -7.58
N SER A 134 9.94 14.64 -7.54
CA SER A 134 8.59 14.19 -7.23
C SER A 134 8.61 13.02 -6.25
N ALA A 135 7.99 13.21 -5.07
CA ALA A 135 7.87 12.17 -4.06
C ALA A 135 7.10 10.94 -4.57
N LYS A 136 6.09 11.15 -5.44
CA LYS A 136 5.28 10.08 -6.02
C LYS A 136 6.10 9.21 -6.96
N ASP A 137 6.85 9.84 -7.86
CA ASP A 137 7.48 9.12 -8.97
C ASP A 137 8.80 8.45 -8.50
N ILE A 138 9.50 9.04 -7.54
CA ILE A 138 10.62 8.40 -6.83
C ILE A 138 10.14 7.20 -6.00
N ARG A 139 8.98 7.31 -5.33
CA ARG A 139 8.35 6.16 -4.64
C ARG A 139 7.91 5.09 -5.64
N TYR A 140 7.34 5.46 -6.78
CA TYR A 140 6.95 4.49 -7.81
C TYR A 140 8.15 3.77 -8.44
N LEU A 141 9.28 4.46 -8.66
CA LEU A 141 10.55 3.83 -9.05
C LEU A 141 11.00 2.80 -8.01
N LEU A 142 11.11 3.21 -6.73
CA LEU A 142 11.50 2.36 -5.62
C LEU A 142 10.61 1.11 -5.49
N ASP A 143 9.29 1.30 -5.49
CA ASP A 143 8.32 0.22 -5.31
C ASP A 143 8.25 -0.70 -6.54
N SER A 144 8.42 -0.16 -7.77
CA SER A 144 8.52 -0.96 -9.00
C SER A 144 9.80 -1.81 -9.02
N THR A 145 10.95 -1.23 -8.67
CA THR A 145 12.20 -1.98 -8.52
C THR A 145 12.07 -3.06 -7.44
N ARG A 146 11.54 -2.72 -6.26
CA ARG A 146 11.29 -3.70 -5.17
C ARG A 146 10.16 -4.71 -5.51
N LYS A 147 9.22 -4.44 -6.42
CA LYS A 147 8.26 -5.43 -6.97
C LYS A 147 9.00 -6.45 -7.81
N ASN A 148 9.70 -6.00 -8.84
CA ASN A 148 10.32 -6.87 -9.84
C ASN A 148 11.49 -7.68 -9.28
N LEU A 149 12.33 -7.10 -8.40
CA LEU A 149 13.41 -7.86 -7.74
C LEU A 149 12.88 -8.98 -6.83
N ARG A 150 11.75 -8.79 -6.14
CA ARG A 150 11.10 -9.86 -5.37
C ARG A 150 10.53 -10.94 -6.27
N ALA A 151 9.90 -10.57 -7.39
CA ALA A 151 9.38 -11.54 -8.35
C ALA A 151 10.50 -12.37 -9.00
N LEU A 152 11.63 -11.75 -9.37
CA LEU A 152 12.81 -12.44 -9.90
C LEU A 152 13.43 -13.40 -8.87
N LYS A 153 13.52 -13.02 -7.58
CA LYS A 153 13.96 -13.93 -6.51
C LYS A 153 13.02 -15.14 -6.33
N VAL A 154 11.70 -14.95 -6.47
CA VAL A 154 10.71 -16.06 -6.46
C VAL A 154 10.84 -16.96 -7.69
N LEU A 155 11.39 -16.45 -8.80
CA LEU A 155 11.73 -17.21 -10.01
C LEU A 155 13.15 -17.80 -9.97
N GLU A 156 13.81 -17.82 -8.80
CA GLU A 156 15.17 -18.35 -8.56
C GLU A 156 16.31 -17.49 -9.18
N PHE A 157 16.00 -16.30 -9.70
CA PHE A 157 16.99 -15.33 -10.20
C PHE A 157 17.43 -14.39 -9.06
N GLU A 158 18.39 -14.87 -8.27
CA GLU A 158 18.95 -14.12 -7.13
C GLU A 158 19.90 -12.99 -7.56
N ARG A 159 19.99 -11.95 -6.70
CA ARG A 159 20.95 -10.85 -6.85
C ARG A 159 22.36 -11.28 -6.46
N ASN A 160 23.34 -10.86 -7.26
CA ASN A 160 24.76 -10.92 -6.95
C ASN A 160 25.43 -9.53 -7.10
N LYS A 161 26.69 -9.40 -6.63
CA LYS A 161 27.44 -8.14 -6.64
C LYS A 161 27.51 -7.46 -8.02
N LEU A 162 27.65 -8.22 -9.11
CA LEU A 162 27.68 -7.67 -10.47
C LEU A 162 26.30 -7.15 -10.90
N SER A 163 25.24 -7.92 -10.63
CA SER A 163 23.87 -7.49 -10.93
C SER A 163 23.48 -6.22 -10.16
N ASP A 164 23.95 -6.05 -8.92
CA ASP A 164 23.68 -4.86 -8.11
C ASP A 164 24.32 -3.61 -8.71
N VAL A 165 25.57 -3.70 -9.17
CA VAL A 165 26.28 -2.60 -9.83
C VAL A 165 25.63 -2.27 -11.18
N ILE A 166 25.21 -3.27 -11.96
CA ILE A 166 24.50 -3.07 -13.22
C ILE A 166 23.15 -2.38 -12.98
N LEU A 167 22.35 -2.87 -12.03
CA LEU A 167 21.06 -2.28 -11.66
C LEU A 167 21.21 -0.84 -11.17
N LEU A 168 22.21 -0.55 -10.32
CA LEU A 168 22.50 0.80 -9.85
C LEU A 168 22.81 1.75 -11.02
N ASN A 169 23.67 1.33 -11.95
CA ASN A 169 24.03 2.12 -13.13
C ASN A 169 22.87 2.29 -14.13
N ILE A 170 21.87 1.40 -14.13
CA ILE A 170 20.66 1.51 -14.94
C ILE A 170 19.62 2.45 -14.26
N LEU A 171 19.54 2.43 -12.93
CA LEU A 171 18.55 3.18 -12.14
C LEU A 171 18.97 4.63 -11.85
N LEU A 172 20.25 4.91 -11.60
CA LEU A 172 20.75 6.27 -11.38
C LEU A 172 20.40 7.24 -12.53
N PRO A 173 20.57 6.87 -13.83
CA PRO A 173 20.12 7.68 -14.96
C PRO A 173 18.62 8.03 -14.98
N LYS A 174 17.77 7.24 -14.32
CA LYS A 174 16.31 7.44 -14.26
C LYS A 174 15.90 8.52 -13.27
N LEU A 175 16.74 8.87 -12.30
CA LEU A 175 16.46 9.95 -11.36
C LEU A 175 16.57 11.33 -12.00
N ASP A 176 15.80 12.27 -11.43
CA ASP A 176 15.96 13.69 -11.68
C ASP A 176 17.35 14.21 -11.25
N ARG A 177 17.75 15.35 -11.81
CA ARG A 177 19.10 15.91 -11.62
C ARG A 177 19.40 16.32 -10.17
N GLU A 178 18.40 16.77 -9.42
CA GLU A 178 18.56 17.22 -8.04
C GLU A 178 18.75 16.03 -7.11
N SER A 179 17.84 15.04 -7.18
CA SER A 179 17.92 13.81 -6.39
C SER A 179 19.22 13.05 -6.67
N ARG A 180 19.68 12.99 -7.93
CA ARG A 180 20.98 12.39 -8.25
C ARG A 180 22.14 13.17 -7.64
N LYS A 181 22.18 14.50 -7.76
CA LYS A 181 23.23 15.32 -7.13
C LYS A 181 23.30 15.08 -5.63
N ILE A 182 22.15 15.00 -4.95
CA ILE A 182 22.09 14.72 -3.50
C ILE A 182 22.63 13.32 -3.19
N PHE A 183 22.31 12.30 -4.01
CA PHE A 183 22.87 10.96 -3.84
C PHE A 183 24.40 10.96 -3.98
N GLU A 184 24.95 11.48 -5.09
CA GLU A 184 26.41 11.54 -5.29
C GLU A 184 27.12 12.32 -4.16
N SER A 185 26.48 13.38 -3.65
CA SER A 185 27.00 14.19 -2.53
C SER A 185 26.90 13.50 -1.16
N SER A 186 26.30 12.31 -1.08
CA SER A 186 26.17 11.49 0.13
C SER A 186 27.04 10.23 0.13
N LEU A 187 27.86 10.06 -0.92
CA LEU A 187 28.79 8.95 -1.08
C LEU A 187 30.20 9.34 -0.62
N GLU A 188 30.93 8.37 -0.08
CA GLU A 188 32.38 8.47 0.13
C GLU A 188 33.12 8.23 -1.20
N THR A 189 34.16 9.01 -1.48
CA THR A 189 34.70 9.20 -2.84
C THR A 189 35.50 8.01 -3.42
N SER A 190 35.55 6.87 -2.73
CA SER A 190 36.40 5.72 -3.12
C SER A 190 35.66 4.39 -3.29
N ASP A 191 34.42 4.27 -2.81
CA ASP A 191 33.73 2.98 -2.68
C ASP A 191 32.52 2.85 -3.62
N VAL A 192 32.33 1.65 -4.17
CA VAL A 192 31.20 1.35 -5.06
C VAL A 192 29.90 1.26 -4.23
N PRO A 193 28.87 2.08 -4.50
CA PRO A 193 27.66 2.07 -3.67
C PRO A 193 26.89 0.76 -3.79
N LYS A 194 26.33 0.29 -2.66
CA LYS A 194 25.44 -0.87 -2.64
C LYS A 194 24.06 -0.49 -3.16
N LEU A 195 23.44 -1.37 -3.94
CA LEU A 195 22.09 -1.15 -4.49
C LEU A 195 21.07 -0.89 -3.37
N ASP A 196 21.14 -1.61 -2.25
CA ASP A 196 20.22 -1.40 -1.12
C ASP A 196 20.38 -0.01 -0.48
N SER A 197 21.61 0.50 -0.34
CA SER A 197 21.87 1.87 0.13
C SER A 197 21.25 2.92 -0.80
N PHE A 198 21.23 2.67 -2.12
CA PHE A 198 20.53 3.51 -3.09
C PHE A 198 19.01 3.42 -2.94
N LEU A 199 18.43 2.22 -2.77
CA LEU A 199 16.99 2.04 -2.53
C LEU A 199 16.53 2.74 -1.23
N ASP A 200 17.33 2.67 -0.18
CA ASP A 200 17.07 3.37 1.08
C ASP A 200 17.26 4.90 0.98
N PHE A 201 18.14 5.36 0.09
CA PHE A 201 18.18 6.77 -0.30
C PHE A 201 16.89 7.20 -1.02
N LEU A 202 16.36 6.41 -1.97
CA LEU A 202 15.08 6.71 -2.63
C LEU A 202 13.93 6.83 -1.61
N GLU A 203 13.91 5.93 -0.62
CA GLU A 203 12.94 5.94 0.48
C GLU A 203 12.99 7.28 1.23
N LYS A 204 14.18 7.64 1.75
CA LYS A 204 14.43 8.89 2.48
C LYS A 204 14.12 10.13 1.63
N ARG A 205 14.57 10.18 0.38
CA ARG A 205 14.33 11.29 -0.55
C ARG A 205 12.85 11.47 -0.88
N SER A 206 12.09 10.37 -1.02
CA SER A 206 10.63 10.42 -1.21
C SER A 206 9.92 11.04 0.01
N MET A 207 10.38 10.73 1.23
CA MET A 207 9.84 11.30 2.46
C MET A 207 10.16 12.79 2.59
N VAL A 208 11.40 13.21 2.29
CA VAL A 208 11.83 14.62 2.36
C VAL A 208 11.06 15.50 1.35
N ILE A 209 10.86 15.05 0.10
CA ILE A 209 10.04 15.82 -0.86
C ILE A 209 8.57 15.88 -0.39
N LYS A 210 8.08 14.85 0.31
CA LYS A 210 6.71 14.84 0.86
C LYS A 210 6.54 15.80 2.03
N SER A 211 7.49 15.88 2.97
CA SER A 211 7.41 16.82 4.10
C SER A 211 7.53 18.28 3.64
N LEU A 212 8.49 18.59 2.76
CA LEU A 212 8.67 19.93 2.19
C LEU A 212 7.44 20.43 1.39
N ARG A 213 6.64 19.52 0.82
CA ARG A 213 5.36 19.86 0.18
C ARG A 213 4.18 19.96 1.15
N GLY A 214 4.26 19.35 2.35
CA GLY A 214 3.25 19.48 3.39
C GLY A 214 3.23 20.87 4.03
N ASP A 215 4.38 21.53 4.10
CA ASP A 215 4.55 22.86 4.69
C ASP A 215 3.99 24.01 3.83
N GLN A 216 3.72 23.74 2.53
CA GLN A 216 3.04 24.67 1.61
C GLN A 216 1.53 24.85 1.91
N GLY A 217 1.08 24.46 3.11
CA GLY A 217 -0.31 24.49 3.55
C GLY A 217 -0.76 25.83 4.17
N VAL A 218 0.15 26.66 4.69
CA VAL A 218 -0.21 27.95 5.30
C VAL A 218 -0.49 29.01 4.23
N LYS A 219 -1.68 28.94 3.64
CA LYS A 219 -2.25 30.05 2.88
C LYS A 219 -2.49 31.22 3.83
N VAL A 220 -1.58 32.18 3.88
CA VAL A 220 -1.83 33.50 4.46
C VAL A 220 -3.04 34.10 3.74
N ALA A 221 -4.18 34.14 4.41
CA ALA A 221 -5.43 34.61 3.83
C ALA A 221 -5.31 36.11 3.54
N LYS A 222 -5.25 36.47 2.24
CA LYS A 222 -5.42 37.87 1.84
C LYS A 222 -6.79 38.33 2.30
N ASN A 223 -6.84 39.48 2.98
CA ASN A 223 -8.04 40.00 3.64
C ASN A 223 -9.27 39.98 2.72
N VAL A 224 -10.24 39.13 3.03
CA VAL A 224 -11.58 39.17 2.44
C VAL A 224 -12.45 39.97 3.42
N ALA A 225 -13.06 41.05 2.94
CA ALA A 225 -13.93 41.89 3.77
C ALA A 225 -15.17 41.09 4.22
N LEU A 226 -15.49 41.15 5.51
CA LEU A 226 -16.67 40.48 6.08
C LEU A 226 -17.95 41.24 5.69
N PRO A 227 -18.99 40.54 5.16
CA PRO A 227 -20.31 41.15 4.99
C PRO A 227 -21.01 41.30 6.36
N PRO A 228 -21.74 42.40 6.61
CA PRO A 228 -22.29 42.69 7.93
C PRO A 228 -23.66 42.04 8.16
N TRP A 229 -23.71 40.99 8.99
CA TRP A 229 -24.97 40.46 9.53
C TRP A 229 -25.04 40.44 11.06
N LYS A 230 -26.28 40.52 11.55
CA LYS A 230 -26.62 41.05 12.87
C LYS A 230 -26.61 39.95 13.94
N CYS A 231 -25.75 40.08 14.95
CA CYS A 231 -25.90 39.32 16.18
C CYS A 231 -27.18 39.77 16.93
N LYS A 232 -28.10 38.84 17.16
CA LYS A 232 -29.14 38.96 18.20
C LYS A 232 -28.74 38.05 19.37
N SER A 233 -28.59 38.63 20.56
CA SER A 233 -28.55 37.91 21.82
C SER A 233 -29.45 38.61 22.83
N PHE A 234 -30.06 37.83 23.73
CA PHE A 234 -31.05 38.31 24.70
C PHE A 234 -30.37 38.67 26.03
N LEU A 235 -30.88 39.74 26.67
CA LEU A 235 -31.19 39.98 28.09
C LEU A 235 -30.30 39.31 29.20
N ALA A 236 -30.03 39.95 30.36
CA ALA A 236 -30.68 41.09 31.00
C ALA A 236 -29.79 41.80 32.05
N ASN A 237 -30.14 43.06 32.40
CA ASN A 237 -30.06 43.72 33.73
C ASN A 237 -28.71 43.75 34.52
N SER A 238 -28.35 44.78 35.31
CA SER A 238 -29.17 45.87 35.88
C SER A 238 -28.33 47.07 36.41
N ARG A 239 -29.06 48.14 36.78
CA ARG A 239 -28.75 49.27 37.70
C ARG A 239 -28.19 50.61 37.15
N SER A 240 -28.96 51.65 37.49
CA SER A 240 -28.65 53.08 37.72
C SER A 240 -28.39 54.06 36.55
N LEU A 241 -29.23 55.11 36.55
CA LEU A 241 -29.15 56.43 35.90
C LEU A 241 -28.30 57.41 36.76
N PRO A 242 -28.03 58.70 36.38
CA PRO A 242 -28.65 59.50 35.31
C PRO A 242 -27.70 60.35 34.41
N ARG A 243 -28.33 61.14 33.53
CA ARG A 243 -27.80 62.22 32.66
C ARG A 243 -27.47 63.49 33.49
N PRO A 244 -26.74 64.51 32.97
CA PRO A 244 -27.34 65.50 32.05
C PRO A 244 -26.43 66.15 30.97
N GLN A 245 -27.06 66.57 29.85
CA GLN A 245 -26.96 67.87 29.14
C GLN A 245 -25.59 68.47 28.66
N GLU A 246 -25.48 69.10 27.47
CA GLU A 246 -26.35 69.07 26.26
C GLU A 246 -25.48 69.12 24.96
N GLU A 247 -25.36 70.09 24.03
CA GLU A 247 -26.00 71.38 23.64
C GLU A 247 -25.69 71.66 22.13
N ASN A 248 -26.18 72.73 21.51
CA ASN A 248 -26.11 73.04 20.06
C ASN A 248 -25.10 74.14 19.68
N VAL A 249 -24.39 73.98 18.55
CA VAL A 249 -23.92 75.11 17.71
C VAL A 249 -24.04 74.74 16.22
N ILE A 250 -24.52 75.68 15.40
CA ILE A 250 -24.75 75.52 13.95
C ILE A 250 -23.90 76.55 13.19
N TYR A 251 -23.00 76.12 12.30
CA TYR A 251 -22.56 76.84 11.09
C TYR A 251 -22.06 75.79 10.06
N ALA A 252 -22.49 75.68 8.80
CA ALA A 252 -22.90 76.61 7.73
C ALA A 252 -21.78 76.89 6.70
N LYS A 253 -21.85 76.15 5.59
CA LYS A 253 -21.36 76.42 4.21
C LYS A 253 -20.07 77.25 4.00
N GLY A 254 -19.09 76.62 3.34
CA GLY A 254 -18.09 77.28 2.48
C GLY A 254 -17.87 76.46 1.21
N THR A 255 -17.91 77.09 0.03
CA THR A 255 -17.76 76.46 -1.29
C THR A 255 -16.78 77.24 -2.15
N THR A 256 -16.27 76.61 -3.22
CA THR A 256 -15.27 77.11 -4.19
C THR A 256 -13.83 77.19 -3.65
N GLY A 257 -12.79 76.97 -4.48
CA GLY A 257 -12.80 76.42 -5.84
C GLY A 257 -11.50 76.67 -6.62
N TRP A 258 -11.19 75.74 -7.53
CA TRP A 258 -9.98 75.64 -8.36
C TRP A 258 -8.68 75.27 -7.62
#